data_AF-A0A2T6A908-F1
#
_entry.id   AF-A0A2T6A908-F1
#
_cell.length_a   1.000
_cell.length_b   1.000
_cell.length_c   1.000
_cell.angle_alpha   90.00
_cell.angle_beta   90.00
_cell.angle_gamma   90.00
#
_symmetry.space_group_name_H-M   'P 1'
#
loop_
_entity.id
_entity.type
_entity.pdbx_description
1 polymer ?
#
loop_
_entity_poly.entity_id
_entity_poly.type
_entity_poly.pdbx_seq_one_letter_code
_entity_poly.pdbx_strand_id
1 'polypeptide(L)'
;MHLPLPLIITLAASAFLAGCKEEAENHTVDYFTANPAERAAMLETCEVADRAMDDANCVNARKSAQKTQTQKDREGSYRLFGDPSFN
;
A
#
# COMPACT_ATOMS: atom_id res chain seq x y z
N MET A 1 -20.99 4.58 41.72
CA MET A 1 -20.42 5.56 40.76
C MET A 1 -21.26 5.50 39.51
N HIS A 2 -22.07 6.51 39.21
CA HIS A 2 -22.89 6.55 37.99
C HIS A 2 -22.20 7.50 37.02
N LEU A 3 -21.60 6.97 35.96
CA LEU A 3 -21.04 7.81 34.91
C LEU A 3 -22.21 8.57 34.25
N PRO A 4 -22.13 9.90 34.11
CA PRO A 4 -23.21 10.66 33.49
C PRO A 4 -23.34 10.24 32.03
N LEU A 5 -24.57 9.93 31.60
CA LEU A 5 -24.95 9.57 30.23
C LEU A 5 -24.27 10.43 29.12
N PRO A 6 -24.12 11.77 29.25
CA PRO A 6 -23.41 12.56 28.24
C PRO A 6 -21.93 12.19 28.09
N LEU A 7 -21.26 11.73 29.16
CA LEU A 7 -19.84 11.36 29.14
C LEU A 7 -19.60 10.06 28.34
N ILE A 8 -20.56 9.13 28.40
CA ILE A 8 -20.52 7.86 27.66
C ILE A 8 -20.63 8.13 26.15
N ILE A 9 -21.50 9.06 25.75
CA ILE A 9 -21.72 9.43 24.35
C ILE A 9 -20.45 10.11 23.79
N THR A 10 -19.81 10.99 24.55
CA THR A 10 -18.57 11.66 24.11
C THR A 10 -17.39 10.69 23.93
N LEU A 11 -17.25 9.69 24.80
CA LEU A 11 -16.19 8.68 24.64
C LEU A 11 -16.43 7.80 23.41
N ALA A 12 -17.67 7.36 23.18
CA ALA A 12 -17.99 6.53 22.03
C ALA A 12 -17.71 7.25 20.70
N ALA A 13 -18.03 8.55 20.60
CA ALA A 13 -17.79 9.34 19.39
C ALA A 13 -16.30 9.43 19.02
N SER A 14 -15.40 9.58 20.00
CA SER A 14 -13.95 9.65 19.73
C SER A 14 -13.36 8.35 19.16
N ALA A 15 -13.95 7.19 19.46
CA ALA A 15 -13.50 5.91 18.92
C ALA A 15 -13.81 5.74 17.42
N PHE A 16 -14.88 6.40 16.92
CA PHE A 16 -15.23 6.37 15.49
C PHE A 16 -14.37 7.32 14.64
N LEU A 17 -13.86 8.40 15.23
CA LEU A 17 -12.98 9.36 14.55
C LEU A 17 -11.56 8.83 14.30
N ALA A 18 -11.12 7.80 15.04
CA ALA A 18 -9.84 7.13 14.79
C ALA A 18 -9.81 6.33 13.47
N GLY A 19 -10.97 6.11 12.83
CA GLY A 19 -11.08 5.46 11.51
C GLY A 19 -11.01 6.41 10.31
N CYS A 20 -11.10 7.72 10.52
CA CYS A 20 -10.86 8.70 9.47
C CYS A 20 -9.38 9.08 9.47
N LYS A 21 -8.55 8.17 8.93
CA LYS A 21 -7.16 8.46 8.64
C LYS A 21 -7.14 9.65 7.68
N GLU A 22 -6.52 10.76 8.07
CA GLU A 22 -6.19 11.83 7.14
C GLU A 22 -5.53 11.19 5.91
N GLU A 23 -6.01 11.55 4.73
CA GLU A 23 -5.53 11.01 3.45
C GLU A 23 -4.00 11.05 3.45
N ALA A 24 -3.38 9.88 3.54
CA ALA A 24 -1.92 9.78 3.56
C ALA A 24 -1.38 10.42 2.27
N GLU A 25 -0.24 11.09 2.36
CA GLU A 25 0.39 11.65 1.16
C GLU A 25 0.51 10.56 0.09
N ASN A 26 0.06 10.88 -1.13
CA ASN A 26 0.12 9.95 -2.24
C ASN A 26 1.55 9.87 -2.77
N HIS A 27 2.16 8.70 -2.68
CA HIS A 27 3.48 8.40 -3.18
C HIS A 27 3.42 7.75 -4.57
N THR A 28 4.44 8.02 -5.38
CA THR A 28 4.53 7.51 -6.76
C THR A 28 5.01 6.05 -6.82
N VAL A 29 4.87 5.43 -7.98
CA VAL A 29 5.45 4.09 -8.25
C VAL A 29 6.97 4.10 -8.05
N ASP A 30 7.65 5.17 -8.46
CA ASP A 30 9.11 5.25 -8.35
C ASP A 30 9.55 5.43 -6.89
N TYR A 31 8.77 6.14 -6.06
CA TYR A 31 8.98 6.17 -4.62
C TYR A 31 8.98 4.77 -4.02
N PHE A 32 7.92 3.99 -4.26
CA PHE A 32 7.85 2.61 -3.75
C PHE A 32 8.87 1.66 -4.38
N THR A 33 9.43 2.02 -5.54
CA THR A 33 10.50 1.24 -6.18
C THR A 33 11.82 1.49 -5.46
N ALA A 34 12.12 2.75 -5.10
CA ALA A 34 13.31 3.13 -4.34
C ALA A 34 13.24 2.74 -2.85
N ASN A 35 12.03 2.60 -2.31
CA ASN A 35 11.76 2.39 -0.88
C ASN A 35 11.02 1.05 -0.66
N PRO A 36 11.73 -0.10 -0.71
CA PRO A 36 11.10 -1.43 -0.69
C PRO A 36 10.47 -1.80 0.65
N ALA A 37 10.95 -1.24 1.77
CA ALA A 37 10.39 -1.50 3.10
C ALA A 37 9.02 -0.82 3.25
N GLU A 38 8.93 0.42 2.78
CA GLU A 38 7.73 1.25 2.74
C GLU A 38 6.69 0.64 1.78
N ARG A 39 7.16 0.10 0.64
CA ARG A 39 6.31 -0.69 -0.25
C ARG A 39 5.74 -1.92 0.45
N ALA A 40 6.56 -2.66 1.19
CA ALA A 40 6.09 -3.86 1.90
C ALA A 40 5.05 -3.50 2.97
N ALA A 41 5.33 -2.50 3.81
CA ALA A 41 4.39 -2.02 4.83
C ALA A 41 3.08 -1.50 4.23
N MET A 42 3.15 -0.80 3.09
CA MET A 42 1.95 -0.37 2.36
C MET A 42 1.16 -1.57 1.86
N LEU A 43 1.81 -2.56 1.23
CA LEU A 43 1.13 -3.76 0.73
C LEU A 43 0.43 -4.55 1.85
N GLU A 44 1.05 -4.70 3.02
CA GLU A 44 0.41 -5.32 4.20
C GLU A 44 -0.85 -4.56 4.62
N THR A 45 -0.80 -3.22 4.59
CA THR A 45 -1.98 -2.39 4.87
C THR A 45 -3.06 -2.59 3.80
N CYS A 46 -2.67 -2.68 2.52
CA CYS A 46 -3.59 -2.85 1.39
C CYS A 46 -4.30 -4.21 1.37
N GLU A 47 -3.72 -5.26 1.96
CA GLU A 47 -4.32 -6.60 1.98
C GLU A 47 -5.61 -6.67 2.79
N VAL A 48 -5.73 -5.85 3.83
CA VAL A 48 -6.88 -5.83 4.74
C VAL A 48 -7.74 -4.56 4.59
N ALA A 49 -7.34 -3.64 3.71
CA ALA A 49 -8.07 -2.41 3.46
C ALA A 49 -9.27 -2.64 2.53
N ASP A 50 -10.44 -2.14 2.93
CA ASP A 50 -11.59 -2.05 2.04
C ASP A 50 -11.26 -1.16 0.84
N ARG A 51 -11.69 -1.58 -0.35
CA ARG A 51 -11.50 -0.83 -1.60
C ARG A 51 -10.03 -0.41 -1.84
N ALA A 52 -9.06 -1.25 -1.49
CA ALA A 52 -7.63 -0.98 -1.74
C ALA A 52 -7.28 -0.68 -3.22
N MET A 53 -8.16 -1.03 -4.16
CA MET A 53 -8.00 -0.68 -5.58
C MET A 53 -8.28 0.79 -5.90
N ASP A 54 -9.00 1.50 -5.03
CA ASP A 54 -9.34 2.91 -5.17
C ASP A 54 -8.28 3.80 -4.49
N ASP A 55 -7.45 3.24 -3.61
CA ASP A 55 -6.34 3.93 -2.94
C ASP A 55 -5.11 4.03 -3.85
N ALA A 56 -4.64 5.26 -4.08
CA ALA A 56 -3.54 5.52 -4.99
C ALA A 56 -2.20 4.93 -4.50
N ASN A 57 -1.96 4.91 -3.19
CA ASN A 57 -0.76 4.32 -2.60
C ASN A 57 -0.76 2.80 -2.76
N CYS A 58 -1.89 2.14 -2.56
CA CYS A 58 -2.04 0.71 -2.80
C CYS A 58 -1.83 0.34 -4.26
N VAL A 59 -2.42 1.10 -5.19
CA VAL A 59 -2.21 0.91 -6.63
C VAL A 59 -0.73 1.10 -6.99
N ASN A 60 -0.08 2.15 -6.46
CA ASN A 60 1.31 2.45 -6.80
C ASN A 60 2.30 1.46 -6.19
N ALA A 61 2.09 1.03 -4.95
CA ALA A 61 2.88 0.00 -4.28
C ALA A 61 2.80 -1.33 -5.03
N ARG A 62 1.61 -1.75 -5.47
CA ARG A 62 1.41 -2.96 -6.28
C ARG A 62 2.09 -2.87 -7.64
N LYS A 63 1.93 -1.75 -8.36
CA LYS A 63 2.61 -1.52 -9.64
C LYS A 63 4.13 -1.56 -9.48
N SER A 64 4.66 -0.99 -8.40
CA SER A 64 6.09 -1.04 -8.10
C SER A 64 6.58 -2.47 -7.86
N ALA A 65 5.83 -3.28 -7.11
CA ALA A 65 6.16 -4.68 -6.87
C ALA A 65 6.17 -5.49 -8.19
N GLN A 66 5.16 -5.30 -9.03
CA GLN A 66 5.08 -5.93 -10.35
C GLN A 66 6.26 -5.52 -11.25
N LYS A 67 6.55 -4.21 -11.35
CA LYS A 67 7.67 -3.68 -12.13
C LYS A 67 9.00 -4.29 -11.69
N THR A 68 9.22 -4.38 -10.37
CA THR A 68 10.43 -4.97 -9.78
C THR A 68 10.54 -6.45 -10.12
N GLN A 69 9.44 -7.21 -10.01
CA GLN A 69 9.45 -8.64 -10.33
C GLN A 69 9.72 -8.86 -11.83
N THR A 70 9.03 -8.14 -12.71
CA THR A 70 9.23 -8.22 -14.15
C THR A 70 10.68 -7.91 -14.56
N GLN A 71 11.33 -6.94 -13.90
CA GLN A 71 12.75 -6.66 -14.14
C GLN A 71 13.64 -7.85 -13.76
N LYS A 72 13.41 -8.45 -12.59
CA LYS A 72 14.14 -9.65 -12.16
C LYS A 72 13.92 -10.83 -13.09
N ASP A 73 12.68 -11.05 -13.53
CA ASP A 73 12.34 -12.12 -14.46
C ASP A 73 13.03 -11.91 -15.81
N ARG A 74 13.06 -10.66 -16.30
CA ARG A 74 13.75 -10.29 -17.53
C ARG A 74 15.26 -10.50 -17.42
N GLU A 75 15.88 -10.04 -16.34
CA GLU A 75 17.31 -10.26 -16.08
C GLU A 75 17.64 -11.76 -15.97
N GLY A 76 16.79 -12.53 -15.29
CA GLY A 76 16.91 -13.98 -15.20
C GLY A 76 16.80 -14.65 -16.58
N SER A 77 15.85 -14.21 -17.40
CA SER A 77 15.68 -14.70 -18.77
C SER A 77 16.91 -14.42 -19.62
N TYR A 78 17.43 -13.19 -19.61
CA TYR A 78 18.65 -12.85 -20.35
C TYR A 78 19.85 -13.67 -19.91
N ARG A 79 19.99 -13.92 -18.60
CA ARG A 79 21.06 -14.75 -18.06
C ARG A 79 20.96 -16.22 -18.53
N LEU A 80 19.76 -16.76 -18.67
CA LEU A 80 19.53 -18.17 -19.01
C LEU A 80 19.49 -18.44 -20.51
N PHE A 81 18.94 -17.51 -21.29
CA PHE A 81 18.62 -17.71 -22.70
C PHE A 81 19.32 -16.73 -23.65
N GLY A 82 20.01 -15.72 -23.12
CA GLY A 82 20.63 -14.65 -23.92
C GLY A 82 19.62 -13.60 -24.40
N ASP A 83 20.03 -12.80 -25.39
CA ASP A 83 19.18 -11.75 -25.94
C ASP A 83 17.94 -12.32 -26.66
N PRO A 84 16.77 -11.66 -26.54
CA PRO A 84 15.55 -12.12 -27.19
C PRO A 84 15.68 -11.94 -28.70
N SER A 85 15.25 -12.95 -29.46
CA SER A 85 15.36 -12.97 -30.93
C SER A 85 14.29 -12.15 -31.67
N PHE A 86 13.54 -11.30 -30.96
CA PHE A 86 12.47 -10.51 -31.53
C PHE A 86 12.98 -9.08 -31.79
N ASN A 87 12.98 -8.67 -33.06
CA ASN A 87 13.30 -7.30 -33.48
C ASN A 87 12.16 -6.33 -33.16
#